data_AF-A0A4Y8IDW9-F1
#
_entry.id   AF-A0A4Y8IDW9-F1
#
_cell.length_a   1.000
_cell.length_b   1.000
_cell.length_c   1.000
_cell.angle_alpha   90.00
_cell.angle_beta   90.00
_cell.angle_gamma   90.00
#
_symmetry.space_group_name_H-M   'P 1'
#
loop_
_entity.id
_entity.type
_entity.pdbx_description
1 polymer ?
#
loop_
_entity_poly.entity_id
_entity_poly.type
_entity_poly.pdbx_seq_one_letter_code
_entity_poly.pdbx_strand_id
1 'polypeptide(L)' 'MKKTEWIIFALLILMGLCCLTVSGTAMWGPGSIQAYFKTFLHLCMWMGLPIIFLGIVYLVIVMKRQGK' A
#
# COMPACT_ATOMS: atom_id res chain seq x y z
N MET A 1 18.42 3.47 -10.47
CA MET A 1 17.01 3.09 -10.68
C MET A 1 16.92 1.59 -10.90
N LYS A 2 16.90 0.78 -9.85
CA LYS A 2 16.67 -0.65 -10.04
C LYS A 2 15.18 -0.83 -10.37
N LYS A 3 14.88 -1.61 -11.42
CA LYS A 3 13.49 -1.92 -11.82
C LYS A 3 12.63 -2.41 -10.67
N THR A 4 13.26 -3.03 -9.66
CA THR A 4 12.65 -3.48 -8.41
C THR A 4 12.00 -2.36 -7.61
N GLU A 5 12.59 -1.16 -7.55
CA GLU A 5 12.04 -0.01 -6.80
C GLU A 5 10.75 0.51 -7.47
N TRP A 6 10.75 0.53 -8.80
CA TRP A 6 9.60 0.96 -9.60
C TRP A 6 8.43 -0.04 -9.50
N ILE A 7 8.75 -1.34 -9.47
CA ILE A 7 7.75 -2.41 -9.28
C ILE A 7 7.06 -2.30 -7.93
N ILE A 8 7.79 -1.98 -6.85
CA ILE A 8 7.21 -1.82 -5.51
C ILE A 8 6.20 -0.67 -5.47
N PHE A 9 6.53 0.47 -6.09
CA PHE A 9 5.60 1.60 -6.20
C PHE A 9 4.35 1.25 -6.99
N ALA A 10 4.52 0.58 -8.14
CA ALA A 10 3.41 0.16 -8.98
C ALA A 10 2.47 -0.82 -8.25
N LEU A 11 3.03 -1.78 -7.51
CA LEU A 11 2.27 -2.74 -6.70
C LEU A 11 1.49 -2.05 -5.58
N LEU A 12 2.07 -1.03 -4.94
CA LEU A 12 1.42 -0.27 -3.88
C LEU A 12 0.20 0.50 -4.40
N ILE A 13 0.36 1.16 -5.55
CA ILE A 13 -0.72 1.88 -6.21
C ILE A 13 -1.81 0.90 -6.65
N LEU A 14 -1.44 -0.24 -7.22
CA LEU A 14 -2.39 -1.25 -7.70
C LEU A 14 -3.18 -1.87 -6.53
N MET A 15 -2.52 -2.20 -5.42
CA MET A 15 -3.20 -2.66 -4.21
C MET A 15 -4.19 -1.63 -3.71
N GLY A 16 -3.80 -0.36 -3.57
CA GLY A 16 -4.70 0.72 -3.18
C GLY A 16 -5.89 0.91 -4.13
N LEU A 17 -5.66 0.76 -5.44
CA LEU A 17 -6.70 0.90 -6.45
C LEU A 17 -7.70 -0.26 -6.42
N CYS A 18 -7.22 -1.51 -6.39
CA CYS A 18 -8.07 -2.70 -6.25
C CYS A 18 -8.90 -2.63 -4.96
N CYS A 19 -8.25 -2.19 -3.89
CA CYS A 19 -8.88 -1.91 -2.62
C CYS A 19 -10.06 -0.91 -2.76
N LEU A 20 -9.82 0.23 -3.39
CA LEU A 20 -10.83 1.26 -3.58
C LEU A 20 -11.98 0.78 -4.48
N THR A 21 -11.65 0.05 -5.55
CA THR A 21 -12.64 -0.54 -6.47
C THR A 21 -13.54 -1.53 -5.74
N VAL A 22 -12.99 -2.46 -4.95
CA VAL A 22 -13.79 -3.43 -4.19
C VAL A 22 -14.72 -2.74 -3.20
N SER A 23 -14.25 -1.65 -2.57
CA SER A 23 -15.08 -0.83 -1.67
C SER A 23 -16.23 -0.14 -2.42
N GLY A 24 -15.95 0.43 -3.60
CA GLY A 24 -16.95 1.07 -4.44
C GLY A 24 -17.98 0.09 -5.02
N THR A 25 -17.54 -1.11 -5.41
CA THR A 25 -18.45 -2.16 -5.91
C THR A 25 -19.24 -2.82 -4.78
N ALA A 26 -18.68 -2.89 -3.56
CA ALA A 26 -19.37 -3.45 -2.40
C ALA A 26 -20.48 -2.54 -1.87
N MET A 27 -20.46 -1.23 -2.15
CA MET A 27 -21.59 -0.33 -1.87
C MET A 27 -22.89 -0.71 -2.61
N TRP A 28 -22.81 -1.54 -3.65
CA TRP A 28 -24.00 -2.08 -4.32
C TRP A 28 -24.61 -3.33 -3.64
N GLY A 29 -23.99 -3.86 -2.57
CA GLY A 29 -24.46 -5.06 -1.86
C GLY A 29 -24.99 -4.75 -0.45
N PRO A 30 -26.20 -5.19 -0.07
CA PRO A 30 -26.83 -4.80 1.20
C PRO A 30 -26.28 -5.67 2.35
N GLY A 31 -25.67 -5.05 3.36
CA GLY A 31 -25.79 -5.58 4.73
C GLY A 31 -24.53 -6.01 5.51
N SER A 32 -23.30 -5.86 5.00
CA SER A 32 -22.11 -6.12 5.85
C SER A 32 -20.89 -5.24 5.58
N ILE A 33 -21.05 -4.16 4.81
CA ILE A 33 -20.01 -3.19 4.44
C ILE A 33 -19.14 -2.75 5.62
N GLN A 34 -19.71 -2.51 6.80
CA GLN A 34 -18.98 -1.99 7.96
C GLN A 34 -17.94 -2.98 8.53
N ALA A 35 -18.26 -4.28 8.59
CA ALA A 35 -17.33 -5.30 9.08
C ALA A 35 -16.17 -5.52 8.08
N TYR A 36 -16.46 -5.47 6.79
CA TYR A 36 -15.46 -5.56 5.74
C TYR A 36 -14.54 -4.34 5.71
N PHE A 37 -15.10 -3.12 5.81
CA PHE A 37 -14.31 -1.88 5.82
C PHE A 37 -13.35 -1.83 7.01
N LYS A 38 -13.79 -2.29 8.18
CA LYS A 38 -12.96 -2.33 9.40
C LYS A 38 -11.81 -3.31 9.28
N THR A 39 -12.04 -4.49 8.69
CA THR A 39 -11.00 -5.51 8.47
C THR A 39 -10.00 -5.05 7.40
N PHE A 40 -10.51 -4.35 6.40
CA PHE A 40 -9.73 -3.89 5.27
C PHE A 40 -8.84 -2.68 5.57
N LEU A 41 -9.36 -1.66 6.28
CA LEU A 41 -8.54 -0.57 6.83
C LEU A 41 -7.47 -1.13 7.75
N HIS A 42 -7.82 -2.15 8.54
CA HIS A 42 -6.86 -2.81 9.39
C HIS A 42 -5.73 -3.45 8.58
N LEU A 43 -6.05 -4.23 7.53
CA LEU A 43 -5.06 -4.84 6.64
C LEU A 43 -4.26 -3.81 5.85
N CYS A 44 -4.89 -2.78 5.30
CA CYS A 44 -4.21 -1.76 4.49
C CYS A 44 -3.28 -0.91 5.36
N MET A 45 -3.69 -0.59 6.59
CA MET A 45 -2.86 0.15 7.54
C MET A 45 -1.75 -0.72 8.13
N TRP A 46 -1.99 -2.03 8.31
CA TRP A 46 -0.96 -3.00 8.71
C TRP A 46 0.04 -3.35 7.62
N MET A 47 -0.37 -3.45 6.35
CA MET A 47 0.55 -3.69 5.22
C MET A 47 1.25 -2.42 4.78
N GLY A 48 0.60 -1.27 4.87
CA GLY A 48 1.19 0.01 4.51
C GLY A 48 2.38 0.36 5.41
N LEU A 49 2.29 0.09 6.72
CA LEU A 49 3.33 0.41 7.68
C LEU A 49 4.70 -0.23 7.37
N PRO A 50 4.84 -1.56 7.21
CA PRO A 50 6.11 -2.20 6.92
C PRO A 50 6.65 -1.81 5.54
N ILE A 51 5.78 -1.55 4.57
CA ILE A 51 6.22 -1.15 3.22
C ILE A 51 6.76 0.29 3.23
N ILE A 52 6.07 1.21 3.89
CA ILE A 52 6.55 2.59 4.07
C ILE A 52 7.87 2.58 4.85
N PHE A 53 7.97 1.75 5.88
CA PHE A 53 9.19 1.64 6.69
C PHE A 53 10.37 1.12 5.86
N LEU A 54 10.19 0.06 5.07
CA LEU A 54 11.22 -0.44 4.14
C LEU A 54 11.61 0.62 3.10
N GLY A 55 10.62 1.33 2.55
CA GLY A 55 10.85 2.40 1.58
C GLY A 55 11.71 3.52 2.15
N ILE A 56 11.39 4.01 3.35
CA ILE A 56 12.14 5.08 4.03
C ILE A 56 13.56 4.61 4.37
N VAL A 57 13.72 3.42 4.96
CA VAL A 57 15.05 2.88 5.31
C VAL A 57 15.92 2.75 4.06
N TYR A 58 15.37 2.23 2.96
CA TYR A 58 16.09 2.10 1.70
C TYR A 58 16.49 3.46 1.12
N LEU A 59 15.59 4.44 1.16
CA LEU A 59 15.83 5.80 0.67
C LEU A 59 16.93 6.50 1.48
N VAL A 60 16.90 6.38 2.81
CA VAL A 60 17.94 6.93 3.70
C VAL A 60 19.31 6.30 3.40
N ILE A 61 19.39 4.98 3.20
CA ILE A 61 20.65 4.30 2.86
C ILE A 61 21.17 4.76 1.48
N VAL A 62 20.28 4.92 0.50
CA VAL A 62 20.63 5.41 -0.84
C VAL A 62 21.13 6.85 -0.80
N MET A 63 20.44 7.74 -0.09
CA MET A 63 20.90 9.13 0.09
C MET A 63 22.26 9.19 0.76
N LYS A 64 22.49 8.36 1.78
CA LYS A 64 23.79 8.28 2.47
C LYS A 64 24.91 7.75 1.56
N ARG A 65 24.59 6.92 0.57
CA ARG A 65 25.54 6.38 -0.42
C ARG A 65 25.88 7.34 -1.55
N GLN A 66 24.96 8.25 -1.89
CA GLN A 66 25.16 9.24 -2.96
C GLN A 66 25.87 10.52 -2.47
N GLY A 67 25.91 10.75 -1.16
CA GLY A 67 26.64 11.85 -0.53
C GLY A 67 28.10 11.55 -0.15
N LYS A 68 28.69 10.45 -0.63
CA LYS A 68 30.10 10.10 -0.45
C LYS A 68 30.77 9.84 -1.78
#